data_AF-A0A9F2R4U5-F1
#
_entry.id   AF-A0A9F2R4U5-F1
#
_cell.length_a   1.000
_cell.length_b   1.000
_cell.length_c   1.000
_cell.angle_alpha   90.00
_cell.angle_beta   90.00
_cell.angle_gamma   90.00
#
_symmetry.space_group_name_H-M   'P 1'
#
loop_
_entity.id
_entity.type
_entity.pdbx_description
1 polymer ?
#
loop_
_entity_poly.entity_id
_entity_poly.type
_entity_poly.pdbx_seq_one_letter_code
_entity_poly.pdbx_strand_id
1 'polypeptide(L)'
;MALPFAFEESVFEEGGEASRGRGPLASPYSARRCEPEWFCEQVNCQDDLERVNVRKFRGDLAYKQQEFQKALQEYSSCLALVPPSNTAMRRDLKESQARCLAHLGKHEEALRIAENLVGTFPSVFLFIAWILNIALTDVSISGVISFHACHVPFGFFFKDYF
;
A
#
# COMPACT_ATOMS: atom_id res chain seq x y z
N MET A 1 39.39 5.40 -21.15
CA MET A 1 38.89 5.69 -19.80
C MET A 1 37.74 4.73 -19.53
N ALA A 2 37.98 3.67 -18.75
CA ALA A 2 36.96 2.71 -18.35
C ALA A 2 36.24 3.23 -17.10
N LEU A 3 34.93 3.02 -17.02
CA LEU A 3 34.05 3.58 -15.98
C LEU A 3 34.27 2.88 -14.62
N PRO A 4 34.16 3.59 -13.49
CA PRO A 4 34.55 3.12 -12.15
C PRO A 4 33.42 2.36 -11.42
N PHE A 5 32.55 1.65 -12.13
CA PHE A 5 31.46 0.87 -11.54
C PHE A 5 31.60 -0.59 -11.97
N ALA A 6 32.68 -1.22 -11.53
CA ALA A 6 32.73 -2.68 -11.49
C ALA A 6 32.01 -3.11 -10.22
N PHE A 7 30.95 -3.89 -10.36
CA PHE A 7 30.29 -4.52 -9.22
C PHE A 7 31.26 -5.58 -8.68
N GLU A 8 31.64 -5.45 -7.41
CA GLU A 8 32.54 -6.39 -6.73
C GLU A 8 31.88 -7.77 -6.66
N GLU A 9 32.25 -8.66 -7.59
CA GLU A 9 31.78 -10.06 -7.68
C GLU A 9 32.14 -10.89 -6.43
N SER A 10 33.09 -10.37 -5.63
CA SER A 10 33.56 -10.90 -4.35
C SER A 10 32.46 -11.05 -3.28
N VAL A 11 31.35 -10.31 -3.37
CA VAL A 11 30.21 -10.43 -2.45
C VAL A 11 29.50 -11.78 -2.59
N PHE A 12 29.61 -12.44 -3.74
CA PHE A 12 28.92 -13.70 -4.03
C PHE A 12 29.84 -14.93 -3.98
N GLU A 13 31.17 -14.75 -3.95
CA GLU A 13 32.12 -15.86 -3.93
C GLU A 13 32.32 -16.49 -2.53
N GLU A 14 31.90 -15.82 -1.46
CA GLU A 14 31.97 -16.35 -0.09
C GLU A 14 30.82 -17.34 0.22
N GLY A 15 30.42 -18.15 -0.76
CA GLY A 15 29.39 -19.19 -0.66
C GLY A 15 29.83 -20.57 -1.14
N GLY A 16 31.13 -20.77 -1.38
CA GLY A 16 31.66 -21.96 -2.06
C GLY A 16 32.26 -23.06 -1.19
N GLU A 17 32.47 -22.87 0.11
CA GLU A 17 33.07 -23.91 0.97
C GLU A 17 32.25 -24.17 2.22
N ALA A 18 31.72 -25.38 2.29
CA ALA A 18 31.04 -25.96 3.43
C ALA A 18 31.97 -26.05 4.66
N SER A 19 32.15 -24.94 5.36
CA SER A 19 32.70 -24.94 6.72
C SER A 19 31.62 -25.47 7.66
N ARG A 20 31.84 -26.71 8.14
CA ARG A 20 31.04 -27.42 9.14
C ARG A 20 31.19 -26.81 10.55
N GLY A 21 31.06 -25.49 10.67
CA GLY A 21 30.93 -24.80 11.94
C GLY A 21 29.49 -24.89 12.44
N ARG A 22 29.21 -25.89 13.28
CA ARG A 22 27.91 -26.08 13.94
C ARG A 22 27.69 -24.98 14.99
N GLY A 23 27.32 -23.77 14.55
CA GLY A 23 26.52 -22.86 15.38
C GLY A 23 25.14 -23.46 15.64
N PRO A 24 24.33 -22.95 16.60
CA PRO A 24 22.98 -23.45 16.82
C PRO A 24 22.27 -23.47 15.47
N LEU A 25 21.85 -24.66 15.04
CA LEU A 25 21.17 -24.89 13.77
C LEU A 25 20.07 -23.85 13.65
N ALA A 26 20.32 -22.80 12.86
CA ALA A 26 19.29 -21.84 12.53
C ALA A 26 18.13 -22.69 12.01
N SER A 27 16.97 -22.58 12.68
CA SER A 27 15.78 -23.32 12.30
C SER A 27 15.65 -23.24 10.77
N PRO A 28 15.44 -24.36 10.07
CA PRO A 28 15.29 -24.33 8.63
C PRO A 28 14.28 -23.24 8.28
N TYR A 29 14.69 -22.31 7.41
CA TYR A 29 13.84 -21.20 7.01
C TYR A 29 12.56 -21.76 6.41
N SER A 30 11.47 -21.63 7.16
CA SER A 30 10.14 -22.02 6.71
C SER A 30 9.42 -20.76 6.27
N ALA A 31 9.33 -20.54 4.96
CA ALA A 31 8.47 -19.51 4.41
C ALA A 31 7.04 -19.74 4.94
N ARG A 32 6.39 -18.68 5.44
CA ARG A 32 5.01 -18.79 5.91
C ARG A 32 4.12 -19.10 4.71
N ARG A 33 3.30 -20.14 4.83
CA ARG A 33 2.22 -20.41 3.87
C ARG A 33 1.09 -19.44 4.18
N CYS A 34 0.93 -18.42 3.33
CA CYS A 34 -0.17 -17.47 3.45
C CYS A 34 -1.40 -18.06 2.78
N GLU A 35 -2.39 -18.48 3.57
CA GLU A 35 -3.69 -18.91 3.05
C GLU A 35 -4.45 -17.73 2.40
N PRO A 36 -5.35 -17.98 1.43
CA PRO A 36 -6.24 -16.95 0.92
C PRO A 36 -7.00 -16.27 2.08
N GLU A 37 -7.10 -14.94 2.05
CA GLU A 37 -7.79 -14.16 3.09
C GLU A 37 -7.27 -14.40 4.52
N TRP A 38 -6.03 -14.83 4.70
CA TRP A 38 -5.40 -15.04 6.04
C TRP A 38 -5.55 -13.85 6.99
N PHE A 39 -5.70 -12.64 6.44
CA PHE A 39 -5.89 -11.40 7.17
C PHE A 39 -7.33 -11.17 7.67
N CYS A 40 -8.32 -11.94 7.22
CA CYS A 40 -9.72 -11.81 7.66
C CYS A 40 -9.96 -12.37 9.06
N GLU A 41 -9.15 -13.34 9.51
CA GLU A 41 -9.26 -13.92 10.85
C GLU A 41 -8.76 -12.96 11.95
N GLN A 42 -9.26 -13.11 13.18
CA GLN A 42 -8.75 -12.33 14.31
C GLN A 42 -7.30 -12.71 14.60
N VAL A 43 -6.37 -11.87 14.18
CA VAL A 43 -4.95 -12.08 14.44
C VAL A 43 -4.65 -11.62 15.86
N ASN A 44 -4.47 -12.57 16.79
CA ASN A 44 -4.01 -12.31 18.15
C ASN A 44 -2.48 -12.22 18.22
N CYS A 45 -1.88 -11.51 17.26
CA CYS A 45 -0.44 -11.31 17.21
C CYS A 45 -0.02 -10.11 18.06
N GLN A 46 1.07 -10.26 18.81
CA GLN A 46 1.72 -9.16 19.53
C GLN A 46 2.57 -8.27 18.61
N ASP A 47 2.77 -8.68 17.34
CA ASP A 47 3.58 -7.93 16.39
C ASP A 47 2.79 -6.78 15.75
N ASP A 48 3.20 -5.56 16.09
CA ASP A 48 2.59 -4.34 15.55
C ASP A 48 2.67 -4.24 14.02
N LEU A 49 3.72 -4.79 13.40
CA LEU A 49 3.85 -4.80 11.94
C LEU A 49 2.82 -5.73 11.30
N GLU A 50 2.61 -6.91 11.87
CA GLU A 50 1.61 -7.86 11.41
C GLU A 50 0.19 -7.28 11.58
N ARG A 51 -0.10 -6.62 12.70
CA ARG A 51 -1.38 -5.91 12.93
C ARG A 51 -1.66 -4.82 11.90
N VAL A 52 -0.63 -4.03 11.58
CA VAL A 52 -0.69 -2.98 10.56
C VAL A 52 -0.97 -3.58 9.17
N ASN A 53 -0.24 -4.64 8.79
CA ASN A 53 -0.42 -5.33 7.52
C ASN A 53 -1.82 -5.93 7.39
N VAL A 54 -2.30 -6.63 8.42
CA VAL A 54 -3.65 -7.21 8.46
C VAL A 54 -4.72 -6.15 8.21
N ARG A 55 -4.64 -4.99 8.88
CA ARG A 55 -5.61 -3.90 8.67
C ARG A 55 -5.52 -3.29 7.28
N LYS A 56 -4.30 -3.10 6.76
CA LYS A 56 -4.09 -2.62 5.38
C LYS A 56 -4.79 -3.56 4.39
N PHE A 57 -4.52 -4.87 4.48
CA PHE A 57 -5.11 -5.87 3.59
C PHE A 57 -6.64 -5.95 3.69
N ARG A 58 -7.21 -5.82 4.90
CA ARG A 58 -8.67 -5.71 5.08
C ARG A 58 -9.24 -4.48 4.39
N GLY A 59 -8.57 -3.33 4.52
CA GLY A 59 -8.95 -2.11 3.81
C GLY A 59 -8.92 -2.30 2.30
N ASP A 60 -7.88 -2.95 1.77
CA ASP A 60 -7.74 -3.22 0.33
C ASP A 60 -8.79 -4.21 -0.18
N LEU A 61 -9.15 -5.23 0.61
CA LEU A 61 -10.23 -6.15 0.29
C LEU A 61 -11.58 -5.43 0.25
N ALA A 62 -11.89 -4.62 1.27
CA ALA A 62 -13.11 -3.82 1.31
C ALA A 62 -13.17 -2.82 0.14
N TYR A 63 -12.04 -2.21 -0.23
CA TYR A 63 -11.95 -1.33 -1.39
C TYR A 63 -12.28 -2.08 -2.69
N LYS A 64 -11.74 -3.29 -2.88
CA LYS A 64 -12.04 -4.14 -4.04
C LYS A 64 -13.52 -4.55 -4.09
N GLN A 65 -14.14 -4.73 -2.94
CA GLN A 65 -15.58 -5.01 -2.79
C GLN A 65 -16.46 -3.76 -2.94
N GLN A 66 -15.87 -2.59 -3.22
CA GLN A 66 -16.56 -1.29 -3.29
C GLN A 66 -17.22 -0.87 -1.96
N GLU A 67 -16.84 -1.47 -0.84
CA GLU A 67 -17.26 -1.09 0.51
C GLU A 67 -16.42 0.09 1.02
N PHE A 68 -16.46 1.22 0.31
CA PHE A 68 -15.53 2.35 0.52
C PHE A 68 -15.56 2.93 1.94
N GLN A 69 -16.72 2.94 2.59
CA GLN A 69 -16.86 3.40 3.98
C GLN A 69 -16.09 2.49 4.97
N LYS A 70 -16.17 1.18 4.77
CA LYS A 70 -15.48 0.19 5.59
C LYS A 70 -13.97 0.20 5.30
N ALA A 71 -13.58 0.32 4.02
CA ALA A 71 -12.20 0.50 3.63
C ALA A 71 -11.58 1.73 4.31
N LEU A 72 -12.29 2.87 4.30
CA LEU A 72 -11.86 4.09 4.98
C LEU A 72 -11.67 3.88 6.50
N GLN A 73 -12.57 3.14 7.15
CA GLN A 73 -12.46 2.82 8.57
C GLN A 73 -11.23 1.97 8.88
N GLU A 74 -10.96 0.93 8.07
CA GLU A 74 -9.78 0.07 8.22
C GLU A 74 -8.48 0.85 7.99
N TYR A 75 -8.39 1.67 6.95
CA TYR A 75 -7.21 2.51 6.71
C TYR A 75 -6.98 3.54 7.82
N SER A 76 -8.05 4.15 8.36
CA SER A 76 -7.95 5.07 9.48
C SER A 76 -7.44 4.38 10.74
N SER A 77 -7.95 3.18 11.00
CA SER A 77 -7.53 2.33 12.11
C SER A 77 -6.08 1.84 11.93
N CYS A 78 -5.65 1.60 10.69
CA CYS A 78 -4.26 1.26 10.36
C CYS A 78 -3.33 2.46 10.60
N LEU A 79 -3.70 3.66 10.13
CA LEU A 79 -2.90 4.88 10.28
C LEU A 79 -2.64 5.26 11.74
N ALA A 80 -3.56 4.91 12.64
CA ALA A 80 -3.40 5.08 14.09
C ALA A 80 -2.36 4.13 14.71
N LEU A 81 -2.11 2.97 14.09
CA LEU A 81 -1.09 2.01 14.55
C LEU A 81 0.29 2.30 13.94
N VAL A 82 0.35 2.88 12.74
CA VAL A 82 1.62 3.13 12.06
C VAL A 82 2.41 4.25 12.74
N PRO A 83 3.66 4.00 13.18
CA PRO A 83 4.47 5.01 13.84
C PRO A 83 4.78 6.19 12.90
N PRO A 84 4.96 7.42 13.44
CA PRO A 84 5.22 8.61 12.63
C PRO A 84 6.52 8.54 11.83
N SER A 85 7.48 7.70 12.25
CA SER A 85 8.73 7.45 11.54
C SER A 85 8.55 6.74 10.21
N ASN A 86 7.49 5.93 10.04
CA ASN A 86 7.22 5.21 8.80
C ASN A 86 6.44 6.10 7.82
N THR A 87 7.14 7.09 7.27
CA THR A 87 6.56 8.10 6.37
C THR A 87 5.97 7.50 5.09
N ALA A 88 6.63 6.48 4.53
CA ALA A 88 6.17 5.79 3.32
C ALA A 88 4.81 5.11 3.55
N MET A 89 4.67 4.32 4.61
CA MET A 89 3.41 3.63 4.89
C MET A 89 2.28 4.61 5.25
N ARG A 90 2.59 5.69 5.99
CA ARG A 90 1.61 6.72 6.31
C ARG A 90 1.13 7.47 5.06
N ARG A 91 2.02 7.73 4.10
CA ARG A 91 1.66 8.30 2.80
C ARG A 91 0.70 7.36 2.08
N ASP A 92 1.04 6.09 1.92
CA ASP A 92 0.23 5.10 1.19
C ASP A 92 -1.18 4.94 1.80
N LEU A 93 -1.28 4.98 3.13
CA LEU A 93 -2.56 4.95 3.84
C LEU A 93 -3.39 6.21 3.59
N LYS A 94 -2.78 7.40 3.66
CA LYS A 94 -3.47 8.67 3.36
C LYS A 94 -3.95 8.71 1.92
N GLU A 95 -3.14 8.25 0.98
CA GLU A 95 -3.57 8.13 -0.43
C GLU A 95 -4.78 7.20 -0.53
N SER A 96 -4.73 6.02 0.10
CA SER A 96 -5.85 5.08 0.11
C SER A 96 -7.13 5.67 0.72
N GLN A 97 -7.03 6.44 1.81
CA GLN A 97 -8.14 7.18 2.40
C GLN A 97 -8.73 8.21 1.41
N ALA A 98 -7.87 8.98 0.74
CA ALA A 98 -8.30 9.98 -0.23
C ALA A 98 -9.03 9.34 -1.43
N ARG A 99 -8.60 8.14 -1.90
CA ARG A 99 -9.35 7.39 -2.92
C ARG A 99 -10.74 6.97 -2.43
N CYS A 100 -10.82 6.47 -1.19
CA CYS A 100 -12.10 6.08 -0.60
C CYS A 100 -13.05 7.29 -0.47
N LEU A 101 -12.54 8.42 0.01
CA LEU A 101 -13.31 9.66 0.15
C LEU A 101 -13.80 10.18 -1.21
N ALA A 102 -12.98 10.10 -2.25
CA ALA A 102 -13.38 10.46 -3.60
C ALA A 102 -14.55 9.59 -4.10
N HIS A 103 -14.49 8.27 -3.90
CA HIS A 103 -15.58 7.36 -4.26
C HIS A 103 -16.85 7.51 -3.38
N LEU A 104 -16.73 8.10 -2.19
CA LEU A 104 -17.87 8.43 -1.32
C LEU A 104 -18.48 9.80 -1.62
N GLY A 105 -18.03 10.51 -2.67
CA GLY A 105 -18.46 11.87 -3.00
C GLY A 105 -17.92 12.96 -2.06
N LYS A 106 -17.04 12.60 -1.12
CA LYS A 106 -16.44 13.52 -0.14
C LYS A 106 -15.19 14.20 -0.71
N HIS A 107 -15.36 14.89 -1.84
CA HIS A 107 -14.25 15.43 -2.62
C HIS A 107 -13.42 16.49 -1.88
N GLU A 108 -14.05 17.34 -1.06
CA GLU A 108 -13.34 18.35 -0.26
C GLU A 108 -12.37 17.71 0.74
N GLU A 109 -12.82 16.64 1.42
CA GLU A 109 -11.96 15.91 2.36
C GLU A 109 -10.82 15.20 1.63
N ALA A 110 -11.09 14.61 0.47
CA ALA A 110 -10.08 13.96 -0.37
C ALA A 110 -9.01 14.96 -0.85
N LEU A 111 -9.42 16.14 -1.28
CA LEU A 111 -8.54 17.22 -1.73
C LEU A 111 -7.66 17.73 -0.59
N ARG A 112 -8.22 17.95 0.60
CA ARG A 112 -7.44 18.37 1.76
C ARG A 112 -6.33 17.39 2.11
N ILE A 113 -6.57 16.08 1.98
CA ILE A 113 -5.53 15.07 2.17
C ILE A 113 -4.48 15.16 1.06
N ALA A 114 -4.91 15.29 -0.19
CA ALA A 114 -4.03 15.42 -1.34
C ALA A 114 -3.09 16.64 -1.23
N GLU A 115 -3.61 17.82 -0.87
CA GLU A 115 -2.83 19.04 -0.67
C GLU A 115 -1.78 18.88 0.45
N ASN A 116 -2.16 18.26 1.57
CA ASN A 116 -1.24 17.94 2.66
C ASN A 116 -0.09 17.04 2.18
N LEU A 117 -0.39 16.10 1.29
CA LEU A 117 0.61 15.21 0.69
C LEU A 117 1.52 15.93 -0.29
N VAL A 118 1.04 16.85 -1.16
CA VAL A 118 1.92 17.62 -2.08
C VAL A 118 2.96 18.41 -1.31
N GLY A 119 2.52 19.11 -0.26
CA GLY A 119 3.42 19.95 0.53
C GLY A 119 4.57 19.15 1.15
N THR A 120 4.36 17.85 1.36
CA THR A 120 5.35 16.94 1.96
C THR A 120 6.10 16.12 0.91
N PHE A 121 5.44 15.75 -0.20
CA PHE A 121 5.93 14.82 -1.22
C PHE A 121 5.54 15.31 -2.63
N PRO A 122 6.38 16.12 -3.29
CA PRO A 122 6.07 16.67 -4.61
C PRO A 122 5.87 15.60 -5.71
N SER A 123 6.42 14.40 -5.52
CA SER A 123 6.33 13.29 -6.47
C SER A 123 4.94 12.66 -6.57
N VAL A 124 4.02 12.96 -5.65
CA VAL A 124 2.63 12.43 -5.68
C VAL A 124 1.70 13.22 -6.60
N PHE A 125 2.23 14.12 -7.43
CA PHE A 125 1.43 14.98 -8.32
C PHE A 125 0.47 14.19 -9.23
N LEU A 126 0.91 13.06 -9.79
CA LEU A 126 0.08 12.21 -10.66
C LEU A 126 -1.11 11.59 -9.92
N PHE A 127 -0.96 11.28 -8.63
CA PHE A 127 -2.04 10.75 -7.80
C PHE A 127 -3.16 11.77 -7.61
N ILE A 128 -2.81 13.05 -7.49
CA ILE A 128 -3.78 14.13 -7.28
C ILE A 128 -4.50 14.47 -8.56
N ALA A 129 -3.77 14.49 -9.68
CA ALA A 129 -4.38 14.58 -11.01
C ALA A 129 -5.42 13.47 -11.21
N TRP A 130 -5.15 12.26 -10.70
CA TRP A 130 -6.11 11.17 -10.72
C TRP A 130 -7.32 11.38 -9.80
N ILE A 131 -7.13 11.83 -8.55
CA ILE A 131 -8.25 12.17 -7.64
C ILE A 131 -9.14 13.27 -8.25
N LEU A 132 -8.54 14.31 -8.83
CA LEU A 132 -9.26 15.38 -9.51
C LEU A 132 -10.03 14.84 -10.73
N ASN A 133 -9.44 13.92 -11.50
CA ASN A 133 -10.13 13.29 -12.62
C ASN A 133 -11.35 12.46 -12.16
N ILE A 134 -11.23 11.72 -11.05
CA ILE A 134 -12.38 11.03 -10.43
C ILE A 134 -13.45 12.02 -9.99
N ALA A 135 -13.09 13.10 -9.29
CA ALA A 135 -14.06 14.10 -8.87
C ALA A 135 -14.76 14.76 -10.07
N LEU A 136 -14.05 15.03 -11.16
CA LEU A 136 -14.62 15.60 -12.39
C LEU A 136 -15.55 14.61 -13.11
N THR A 137 -15.23 13.32 -13.12
CA THR A 137 -16.11 12.29 -13.70
C THR A 137 -17.36 12.08 -12.84
N ASP A 138 -17.25 12.11 -11.51
CA ASP A 138 -18.41 11.97 -10.60
C ASP A 138 -19.34 13.20 -10.66
N VAL A 139 -18.78 14.41 -10.71
CA VAL A 139 -19.54 15.66 -10.96
C VAL A 139 -20.27 15.59 -12.31
N SER A 140 -19.64 15.03 -13.34
CA SER A 140 -20.26 14.87 -14.65
C SER A 140 -21.33 13.75 -14.67
N ILE A 141 -21.19 12.71 -13.86
CA ILE A 141 -22.18 11.64 -13.69
C ILE A 141 -23.40 12.14 -12.89
N SER A 142 -23.17 12.95 -11.85
CA SER A 142 -24.22 13.60 -11.06
C SER A 142 -24.98 14.69 -11.85
N GLY A 143 -24.35 15.21 -12.92
CA GLY A 143 -24.86 16.28 -13.78
C GLY A 143 -25.40 15.84 -15.14
N VAL A 144 -26.05 14.67 -15.23
CA VAL A 144 -26.59 14.08 -16.48
C VAL A 144 -25.50 13.45 -17.35
N ILE A 145 -25.36 12.12 -17.28
CA ILE A 145 -25.26 11.16 -18.40
C ILE A 145 -24.86 9.78 -17.80
N SER A 146 -25.73 8.79 -18.03
CA SER A 146 -25.42 7.37 -17.81
C SER A 146 -24.39 6.93 -18.85
N PHE A 147 -23.15 6.63 -18.45
CA PHE A 147 -22.24 5.84 -19.28
C PHE A 147 -21.68 4.64 -18.54
N HIS A 148 -21.73 3.55 -19.29
CA HIS A 148 -21.39 2.18 -18.95
C HIS A 148 -19.92 2.04 -18.50
N ALA A 149 -19.73 1.19 -17.49
CA ALA A 149 -18.47 0.73 -16.90
C ALA A 149 -17.20 0.88 -17.78
N CYS A 150 -16.37 1.89 -17.46
CA CYS A 150 -14.96 1.90 -17.89
C CYS A 150 -14.11 1.27 -16.79
N HIS A 151 -13.81 -0.02 -17.00
CA HIS A 151 -12.85 -0.80 -16.23
C HIS A 151 -11.43 -0.29 -16.53
N VAL A 152 -10.93 0.64 -15.71
CA VAL A 152 -9.52 1.06 -15.74
C VAL A 152 -8.71 0.12 -14.83
N PRO A 153 -7.64 -0.53 -15.34
CA PRO A 153 -6.88 -1.49 -14.55
C PRO A 153 -6.07 -0.77 -13.47
N PHE A 154 -6.55 -0.82 -12.22
CA PHE A 154 -5.85 -0.33 -11.03
C PHE A 154 -4.79 -1.34 -10.59
N GLY A 155 -3.66 -1.32 -11.30
CA GLY A 155 -2.55 -2.25 -11.13
C GLY A 155 -1.19 -1.55 -11.04
N PHE A 156 -1.06 -0.47 -10.28
CA PHE A 156 0.24 0.14 -9.98
C PHE A 156 0.25 0.73 -8.57
N PHE A 157 0.38 -0.14 -7.57
CA PHE A 157 1.00 0.16 -6.25
C PHE A 157 1.17 -1.09 -5.35
N PHE A 158 0.78 -2.28 -5.84
CA PHE A 158 0.84 -3.53 -5.07
C PHE A 158 1.97 -4.50 -5.48
N LYS A 159 2.77 -4.14 -6.48
CA LYS A 159 4.09 -4.73 -6.73
C LYS A 159 5.05 -3.77 -6.03
N ASP A 160 5.57 -4.05 -4.84
CA ASP A 160 6.80 -4.83 -4.67
C ASP A 160 6.97 -5.31 -3.21
N TYR A 161 5.97 -6.02 -2.66
CA TYR A 161 6.13 -6.72 -1.38
C TYR A 161 5.64 -8.16 -1.50
N PHE A 162 6.40 -8.97 -2.23
CA PHE A 162 6.45 -10.43 -2.11
C PHE A 162 7.90 -10.87 -2.27
#